data_AF-A0A455T3H9-F1
#
_entry.id   AF-A0A455T3H9-F1
#
_cell.length_a   1.000
_cell.length_b   1.000
_cell.length_c   1.000
_cell.angle_alpha   90.00
_cell.angle_beta   90.00
_cell.angle_gamma   90.00
#
_symmetry.space_group_name_H-M   'P 1'
#
loop_
_entity.id
_entity.type
_entity.pdbx_description
1 polymer ?
#
loop_
_entity_poly.entity_id
_entity_poly.type
_entity_poly.pdbx_seq_one_letter_code
_entity_poly.pdbx_strand_id
1 'polypeptide(L)'
;MSFQVFIKTEKPLHQLASEIGTLLSLPPFKRQRSRDVLYYQFEMLGMLILIHYLDEEERAPEVLSYPYVFTLQFAFTEHDLDTDDLEYRLQPYYARLLSFHLGVETAYHEKQRLNQRWRVRYHFCRKNPDWKGDILYGEPGWQPAVIEEPPSEWRNQLLPD
;
A
#
# COMPACT_ATOMS: atom_id res chain seq x y z
N MET A 1 -14.02 0.71 -3.25
CA MET A 1 -13.02 -0.38 -3.23
C MET A 1 -11.91 0.08 -2.30
N SER A 2 -11.54 -0.70 -1.29
CA SER A 2 -10.56 -0.20 -0.30
C SER A 2 -9.14 -0.12 -0.88
N PHE A 3 -8.54 1.06 -0.79
CA PHE A 3 -7.11 1.25 -1.02
C PHE A 3 -6.32 0.40 -0.01
N GLN A 4 -5.39 -0.44 -0.49
CA GLN A 4 -4.50 -1.21 0.37
C GLN A 4 -3.12 -1.40 -0.28
N VAL A 5 -2.08 -1.02 0.44
CA VAL A 5 -0.69 -1.36 0.10
C VAL A 5 -0.15 -2.29 1.18
N PHE A 6 0.22 -3.49 0.78
CA PHE A 6 0.89 -4.48 1.62
C PHE A 6 2.38 -4.17 1.67
N ILE A 7 3.01 -4.33 2.83
CA ILE A 7 4.40 -3.93 3.06
C ILE A 7 5.14 -5.10 3.71
N LYS A 8 6.29 -5.45 3.12
CA LYS A 8 7.26 -6.41 3.65
C LYS A 8 8.52 -5.69 4.07
N THR A 9 8.86 -5.83 5.36
CA THR A 9 10.04 -5.23 5.97
C THR A 9 10.33 -5.88 7.32
N GLU A 10 11.61 -5.90 7.71
CA GLU A 10 12.07 -6.30 9.05
C GLU A 10 11.86 -5.19 10.10
N LYS A 11 11.49 -3.97 9.67
CA LYS A 11 11.26 -2.84 10.57
C LYS A 11 10.06 -3.13 11.49
N PRO A 12 10.13 -2.76 12.78
CA PRO A 12 8.99 -2.85 13.66
C PRO A 12 7.90 -1.84 13.26
N LEU A 13 6.63 -2.19 13.49
CA LEU A 13 5.47 -1.39 13.07
C LEU A 13 5.53 0.08 13.51
N HIS A 14 6.00 0.37 14.72
CA HIS A 14 6.18 1.75 15.21
C HIS A 14 7.15 2.57 14.36
N GLN A 15 8.30 1.98 14.03
CA GLN A 15 9.30 2.64 13.19
C GLN A 15 8.75 2.86 11.79
N LEU A 16 8.09 1.86 11.21
CA LEU A 16 7.43 1.97 9.92
C LEU A 16 6.40 3.12 9.90
N ALA A 17 5.56 3.22 10.94
CA ALA A 17 4.59 4.30 11.07
C ALA A 17 5.27 5.68 11.19
N SER A 18 6.31 5.80 12.01
CA SER A 18 7.07 7.05 12.16
C SER A 18 7.72 7.51 10.84
N GLU A 19 8.31 6.58 10.09
CA GLU A 19 8.93 6.88 8.80
C GLU A 19 7.89 7.26 7.73
N ILE A 20 6.76 6.56 7.66
CA ILE A 20 5.64 6.92 6.77
C ILE A 20 5.09 8.30 7.14
N GLY A 21 4.91 8.58 8.43
CA GLY A 21 4.47 9.88 8.92
C GLY A 21 5.40 11.00 8.49
N THR A 22 6.72 10.77 8.59
CA THR A 22 7.73 11.73 8.14
C THR A 22 7.71 11.93 6.62
N LEU A 23 7.69 10.84 5.86
CA LEU A 23 7.67 10.86 4.39
C LEU A 23 6.47 11.65 3.84
N LEU A 24 5.30 11.43 4.43
CA LEU A 24 4.05 12.04 3.99
C LEU A 24 3.72 13.35 4.72
N SER A 25 4.61 13.85 5.58
CA SER A 25 4.40 15.05 6.40
C SER A 25 3.09 15.02 7.20
N LEU A 26 2.76 13.85 7.75
CA LEU A 26 1.53 13.61 8.50
C LEU A 26 1.63 14.18 9.93
N PRO A 27 0.49 14.46 10.58
CA PRO A 27 0.49 14.83 11.98
C PRO A 27 0.97 13.66 12.86
N PRO A 28 1.21 13.87 14.16
CA PRO A 28 1.54 12.78 15.08
C PRO A 28 0.46 11.68 15.05
N PHE A 29 0.89 10.42 14.93
CA PHE A 29 -0.03 9.29 14.94
C PHE A 29 -0.60 9.01 16.33
N LYS A 30 -1.79 8.44 16.35
CA LYS A 30 -2.38 7.81 17.54
C LYS A 30 -2.08 6.32 17.50
N ARG A 31 -1.55 5.77 18.59
CA ARG A 31 -1.44 4.32 18.79
C ARG A 31 -2.80 3.80 19.28
N GLN A 32 -3.40 2.87 18.55
CA GLN A 32 -4.71 2.29 18.89
C GLN A 32 -4.66 0.76 18.90
N ARG A 33 -5.63 0.15 19.56
CA ARG A 33 -5.81 -1.30 19.61
C ARG A 33 -7.28 -1.63 19.44
N SER A 34 -7.61 -2.52 18.51
CA SER A 34 -8.97 -3.02 18.33
C SER A 34 -8.92 -4.53 18.21
N ARG A 35 -9.73 -5.26 18.99
CA ARG A 35 -9.79 -6.73 18.99
C ARG A 35 -8.40 -7.39 18.92
N ASP A 36 -7.50 -6.90 19.78
CA ASP A 36 -6.09 -7.32 19.88
C ASP A 36 -5.13 -6.92 18.76
N VAL A 37 -5.59 -6.34 17.66
CA VAL A 37 -4.73 -5.80 16.60
C VAL A 37 -4.24 -4.40 16.97
N LEU A 38 -2.92 -4.24 17.02
CA LEU A 38 -2.25 -2.95 17.19
C LEU A 38 -2.18 -2.21 15.84
N TYR A 39 -2.59 -0.95 15.82
CA TYR A 39 -2.47 -0.10 14.63
C TYR A 39 -2.09 1.33 14.98
N TYR A 40 -1.50 2.00 13.99
CA TYR A 40 -1.18 3.42 14.04
C TYR A 40 -2.07 4.19 13.08
N GLN A 41 -2.67 5.26 13.58
CA GLN A 41 -3.66 6.04 12.87
C GLN A 41 -3.20 7.49 12.71
N PHE A 42 -3.31 8.00 11.49
CA PHE A 42 -3.13 9.40 11.15
C PHE A 42 -4.45 9.95 10.62
N GLU A 43 -4.80 11.17 11.05
CA GLU A 43 -6.01 11.87 10.63
C GLU A 43 -5.65 13.29 10.24
N MET A 44 -6.00 13.71 9.02
CA MET A 44 -5.76 15.08 8.56
C MET A 44 -6.72 15.42 7.43
N LEU A 45 -7.47 16.53 7.54
CA LEU A 45 -8.27 17.10 6.44
C LEU A 45 -9.15 16.08 5.69
N GLY A 46 -9.87 15.22 6.43
CA GLY A 46 -10.71 14.18 5.84
C GLY A 46 -9.95 12.96 5.32
N MET A 47 -8.63 12.91 5.47
CA MET A 47 -7.82 11.73 5.17
C MET A 47 -7.59 10.92 6.45
N LEU A 48 -7.87 9.62 6.37
CA LEU A 48 -7.55 8.63 7.39
C LEU A 48 -6.52 7.65 6.83
N ILE A 49 -5.39 7.52 7.51
CA ILE A 49 -4.36 6.52 7.19
C ILE A 49 -4.23 5.57 8.37
N LEU A 50 -4.26 4.26 8.08
CA LEU A 50 -4.00 3.21 9.06
C LEU A 50 -2.81 2.37 8.65
N ILE A 51 -1.96 2.03 9.61
CA ILE A 51 -0.83 1.13 9.44
C ILE A 51 -0.93 0.07 10.52
N HIS A 52 -1.09 -1.19 10.11
CA HIS A 52 -1.34 -2.28 11.02
C HIS A 52 -0.69 -3.58 10.55
N TYR A 53 -0.56 -4.51 11.48
CA TYR A 53 -0.26 -5.90 11.18
C TYR A 53 -1.52 -6.61 10.71
N LEU A 54 -1.43 -7.43 9.67
CA LEU A 54 -2.51 -8.29 9.20
C LEU A 54 -2.16 -9.73 9.57
N ASP A 55 -3.05 -10.49 10.19
CA ASP A 55 -2.76 -11.88 10.57
C ASP A 55 -2.55 -12.77 9.34
N GLU A 56 -1.71 -13.81 9.48
CA GLU A 56 -1.35 -14.68 8.34
C GLU A 56 -2.57 -15.37 7.73
N GLU A 57 -3.54 -15.76 8.56
CA GLU A 57 -4.80 -16.37 8.12
C GLU A 57 -5.68 -15.43 7.30
N GLU A 58 -5.51 -14.11 7.46
CA GLU A 58 -6.24 -13.08 6.73
C GLU A 58 -5.53 -12.66 5.44
N ARG A 59 -4.26 -13.03 5.27
CA ARG A 59 -3.47 -12.66 4.09
C ARG A 59 -3.82 -13.52 2.89
N ALA A 60 -3.87 -12.90 1.73
CA ALA A 60 -3.95 -13.62 0.47
C ALA A 60 -2.62 -14.37 0.19
N PRO A 61 -2.64 -15.53 -0.47
CA PRO A 61 -1.45 -16.34 -0.74
C PRO A 61 -0.29 -15.56 -1.37
N GLU A 62 -0.63 -14.63 -2.26
CA GLU A 62 0.33 -13.82 -3.02
C GLU A 62 1.12 -12.83 -2.13
N VAL A 63 0.56 -12.46 -0.97
CA VAL A 63 1.12 -11.46 -0.04
C VAL A 63 1.31 -12.01 1.37
N LEU A 64 1.40 -13.33 1.53
CA LEU A 64 1.64 -13.98 2.84
C LEU A 64 2.87 -13.43 3.56
N SER A 65 3.92 -13.09 2.81
CA SER A 65 5.17 -12.54 3.33
C SER A 65 5.14 -11.02 3.60
N TYR A 66 4.00 -10.35 3.43
CA TYR A 66 3.83 -8.91 3.62
C TYR A 66 2.99 -8.66 4.88
N PRO A 67 3.62 -8.57 6.07
CA PRO A 67 2.91 -8.57 7.34
C PRO A 67 2.18 -7.29 7.68
N TYR A 68 2.52 -6.18 7.03
CA TYR A 68 1.92 -4.89 7.32
C TYR A 68 1.03 -4.41 6.18
N VAL A 69 -0.01 -3.65 6.52
CA VAL A 69 -0.91 -3.03 5.56
C VAL A 69 -1.00 -1.54 5.86
N PHE A 70 -0.77 -0.74 4.81
CA PHE A 70 -1.04 0.68 4.74
C PHE A 70 -2.38 0.91 4.02
N THR A 71 -3.34 1.50 4.73
CA THR A 71 -4.64 1.89 4.16
C THR A 71 -4.78 3.40 4.14
N LEU A 72 -5.52 3.88 3.15
CA LEU A 72 -5.84 5.29 2.94
C LEU A 72 -7.33 5.36 2.67
N GLN A 73 -8.03 6.26 3.36
CA GLN A 73 -9.45 6.52 3.18
C GLN A 73 -9.67 8.02 3.17
N PHE A 74 -10.55 8.50 2.29
CA PHE A 74 -11.02 9.88 2.33
C PHE A 74 -12.47 9.92 2.81
N ALA A 75 -12.74 10.76 3.80
CA ALA A 75 -14.05 11.02 4.37
C ALA A 75 -14.21 12.53 4.53
N PHE A 76 -15.11 13.13 3.75
CA PHE A 76 -15.37 14.57 3.76
C PHE A 76 -16.62 14.86 4.59
N THR A 77 -16.53 15.79 5.55
CA THR A 77 -17.54 16.00 6.59
C THR A 77 -18.84 16.66 6.10
N GLU A 78 -18.84 17.30 4.93
CA GLU A 78 -19.98 18.06 4.42
C GLU A 78 -20.65 17.42 3.19
N HIS A 79 -19.95 16.50 2.52
CA HIS A 79 -20.43 15.83 1.32
C HIS A 79 -19.96 14.38 1.31
N ASP A 80 -20.89 13.44 1.14
CA ASP A 80 -20.59 12.04 0.81
C ASP A 80 -20.07 11.99 -0.64
N LEU A 81 -18.81 12.40 -0.82
CA LEU A 81 -18.11 12.27 -2.09
C LEU A 81 -17.68 10.81 -2.27
N ASP A 82 -18.11 10.19 -3.37
CA ASP A 82 -17.62 8.87 -3.76
C ASP A 82 -16.14 8.99 -4.21
N THR A 83 -15.23 8.59 -3.33
CA THR A 83 -13.78 8.60 -3.57
C THR A 83 -13.19 7.25 -3.93
N ASP A 84 -14.01 6.21 -4.08
CA ASP A 84 -13.55 4.83 -4.22
C ASP A 84 -12.58 4.64 -5.39
N ASP A 85 -12.89 5.24 -6.55
CA ASP A 85 -12.05 5.11 -7.76
C ASP A 85 -10.74 5.92 -7.63
N LEU A 86 -10.80 7.11 -7.01
CA LEU A 86 -9.61 7.91 -6.76
C LEU A 86 -8.65 7.16 -5.82
N GLU A 87 -9.18 6.69 -4.69
CA GLU A 87 -8.44 5.87 -3.72
C GLU A 87 -7.83 4.67 -4.44
N TYR A 88 -8.63 3.89 -5.15
CA TYR A 88 -8.14 2.71 -5.84
C TYR A 88 -6.98 3.01 -6.81
N ARG A 89 -7.04 4.11 -7.56
CA ARG A 89 -5.99 4.54 -8.51
C ARG A 89 -4.74 5.10 -7.85
N LEU A 90 -4.80 5.51 -6.58
CA LEU A 90 -3.63 5.99 -5.85
C LEU A 90 -2.74 4.84 -5.33
N GLN A 91 -3.24 3.61 -5.25
CA GLN A 91 -2.47 2.46 -4.72
C GLN A 91 -1.11 2.26 -5.39
N PRO A 92 -0.98 2.24 -6.74
CA PRO A 92 0.31 2.05 -7.40
C PRO A 92 1.30 3.17 -7.08
N TYR A 93 0.82 4.40 -6.97
CA TYR A 93 1.65 5.56 -6.64
C TYR A 93 2.25 5.42 -5.24
N TYR A 94 1.42 5.14 -4.23
CA TYR A 94 1.89 4.99 -2.86
C TYR A 94 2.76 3.75 -2.66
N ALA A 95 2.48 2.64 -3.34
CA ALA A 95 3.35 1.46 -3.31
C ALA A 95 4.77 1.81 -3.79
N ARG A 96 4.90 2.46 -4.95
CA ARG A 96 6.19 2.89 -5.49
C ARG A 96 6.88 3.92 -4.58
N LEU A 97 6.14 4.90 -4.08
CA LEU A 97 6.65 5.95 -3.20
C LEU A 97 7.25 5.35 -1.91
N LEU A 98 6.51 4.45 -1.26
CA LEU A 98 6.94 3.76 -0.04
C LEU A 98 8.16 2.88 -0.31
N SER A 99 8.14 2.08 -1.38
CA SER A 99 9.27 1.23 -1.75
C SER A 99 10.54 2.03 -2.00
N PHE A 100 10.44 3.14 -2.73
CA PHE A 100 11.59 3.96 -3.07
C PHE A 100 12.20 4.68 -1.85
N HIS A 101 11.38 5.39 -1.08
CA HIS A 101 11.88 6.23 0.01
C HIS A 101 12.23 5.44 1.26
N LEU A 102 11.46 4.40 1.59
CA LEU A 102 11.67 3.64 2.83
C LEU A 102 12.52 2.38 2.61
N GLY A 103 12.81 2.01 1.37
CA GLY A 103 13.57 0.79 1.04
C GLY A 103 12.84 -0.49 1.44
N VAL A 104 11.51 -0.49 1.37
CA VAL A 104 10.66 -1.65 1.71
C VAL A 104 10.11 -2.31 0.43
N GLU A 105 9.79 -3.59 0.52
CA GLU A 105 9.02 -4.27 -0.52
C GLU A 105 7.54 -3.92 -0.32
N THR A 106 6.83 -3.60 -1.39
CA THR A 106 5.38 -3.33 -1.33
C THR A 106 4.63 -4.15 -2.37
N ALA A 107 3.36 -4.39 -2.08
CA ALA A 107 2.44 -4.97 -3.04
C ALA A 107 1.09 -4.24 -3.00
N TYR A 108 0.43 -4.13 -4.14
CA TYR A 108 -0.93 -3.60 -4.23
C TYR A 108 -1.77 -4.51 -5.14
N HIS A 109 -3.09 -4.45 -4.97
CA HIS A 109 -3.98 -5.32 -5.71
C HIS A 109 -4.71 -4.59 -6.83
N GLU A 110 -4.95 -5.32 -7.90
CA GLU A 110 -5.86 -4.92 -8.97
C GLU A 110 -7.07 -5.82 -8.95
N LYS A 111 -8.28 -5.24 -9.03
CA LYS A 111 -9.56 -5.94 -9.12
C LYS A 111 -10.18 -5.72 -10.48
N GLN A 112 -10.72 -6.79 -11.05
CA GLN A 112 -11.49 -6.75 -12.29
C GLN A 112 -12.76 -7.56 -12.13
N ARG A 113 -13.88 -7.06 -12.66
CA ARG A 113 -15.13 -7.83 -12.76
C ARG A 113 -15.24 -8.43 -14.15
N LEU A 114 -15.31 -9.76 -14.23
CA LEU A 114 -15.47 -10.49 -15.49
C LEU A 114 -16.59 -11.53 -15.32
N ASN A 115 -17.59 -11.51 -16.20
CA ASN A 115 -18.75 -12.42 -16.14
C ASN A 115 -19.40 -12.47 -14.75
N GLN A 116 -19.67 -11.29 -14.17
CA GLN A 116 -20.23 -11.08 -12.83
C GLN A 116 -19.36 -11.53 -11.65
N ARG A 117 -18.19 -12.13 -11.87
CA ARG A 117 -17.25 -12.55 -10.81
C ARG A 117 -16.12 -11.55 -10.65
N TRP A 118 -15.73 -11.30 -9.40
CA TRP A 118 -14.55 -10.51 -9.09
C TRP A 118 -13.29 -11.36 -9.21
N ARG A 119 -12.26 -10.79 -9.81
CA ARG A 119 -10.91 -11.33 -9.88
C ARG A 119 -9.95 -10.33 -9.27
N VAL A 120 -8.90 -10.84 -8.64
CA VAL A 120 -7.83 -10.06 -8.03
C VAL A 120 -6.48 -10.56 -8.54
N ARG A 121 -5.55 -9.65 -8.75
CA ARG A 121 -4.11 -9.95 -8.90
C ARG A 121 -3.30 -8.94 -8.11
N TYR A 122 -2.05 -9.28 -7.82
CA TYR A 122 -1.14 -8.43 -7.06
C TYR A 122 0.01 -7.96 -7.95
N HIS A 123 0.42 -6.72 -7.74
CA HIS A 123 1.60 -6.11 -8.33
C HIS A 123 2.61 -5.89 -7.21
N PHE A 124 3.89 -6.06 -7.52
CA PHE A 124 4.96 -6.01 -6.52
C PHE A 124 5.98 -4.94 -6.89
N CYS A 125 6.42 -4.19 -5.90
CA CYS A 125 7.35 -3.08 -6.04
C CYS A 125 8.50 -3.23 -5.05
N ARG A 126 9.72 -2.97 -5.51
CA ARG A 126 10.90 -2.86 -4.66
C ARG A 126 11.82 -1.77 -5.15
N LYS A 127 12.59 -1.18 -4.24
CA LYS A 127 13.62 -0.20 -4.62
C LYS A 127 14.62 -0.83 -5.58
N ASN A 128 14.97 -0.12 -6.64
CA ASN A 128 16.04 -0.54 -7.53
C ASN A 128 17.41 -0.26 -6.88
N PRO A 129 18.24 -1.29 -6.58
CA PRO A 129 19.57 -1.07 -6.00
C PRO A 129 20.53 -0.37 -6.96
N ASP A 130 20.29 -0.47 -8.27
CA ASP A 130 21.13 0.11 -9.32
C ASP A 130 20.68 1.52 -9.71
N TRP A 131 19.65 2.07 -9.06
CA TRP A 131 19.18 3.42 -9.36
C TRP A 131 20.18 4.48 -8.92
N LYS A 132 20.39 5.44 -9.82
CA LYS A 132 21.32 6.55 -9.68
C LYS A 132 20.58 7.86 -9.87
N GLY A 133 20.52 8.68 -8.81
CA GLY A 133 19.75 9.92 -8.80
C GLY A 133 20.36 11.07 -9.62
N ASP A 134 21.58 10.89 -10.10
CA ASP A 134 22.32 11.81 -10.96
C ASP A 134 22.15 11.52 -12.46
N ILE A 135 21.55 10.38 -12.83
CA ILE A 135 21.26 10.02 -14.23
C ILE A 135 19.82 10.37 -14.56
N LEU A 136 19.61 11.24 -15.55
CA LEU A 136 18.30 11.72 -15.93
C LEU A 136 17.56 10.73 -16.84
N TYR A 137 16.23 10.86 -16.87
CA TYR A 137 15.38 10.04 -17.74
C TYR A 137 15.82 10.16 -19.20
N GLY A 138 16.10 9.02 -19.84
CA GLY A 138 16.53 8.93 -21.24
C GLY A 138 18.04 8.98 -21.45
N GLU A 139 18.83 9.23 -20.41
CA GLU A 139 20.30 9.18 -20.51
C GLU A 139 20.83 7.74 -20.56
N PRO A 140 22.00 7.50 -21.18
CA PRO A 140 22.65 6.20 -21.16
C PRO A 140 22.86 5.68 -19.73
N GLY A 141 22.39 4.47 -19.46
CA GLY A 141 22.46 3.86 -18.14
C GLY A 141 21.32 4.27 -17.19
N TRP A 142 20.34 5.06 -17.63
CA TRP A 142 19.14 5.34 -16.86
C TRP A 142 18.38 4.05 -16.53
N GLN A 143 17.91 3.97 -15.29
CA GLN A 143 17.11 2.86 -14.77
C GLN A 143 15.96 3.43 -13.92
N PRO A 144 14.81 2.73 -13.82
CA PRO A 144 13.72 3.17 -12.95
C PRO A 144 14.12 3.08 -11.48
N ALA A 145 13.61 3.99 -10.65
CA ALA A 145 13.87 4.04 -9.21
C ALA A 145 13.25 2.88 -8.43
N VAL A 146 12.18 2.32 -8.98
CA VAL A 146 11.44 1.18 -8.45
C VAL A 146 11.39 0.12 -9.53
N ILE A 147 11.69 -1.12 -9.14
CA ILE A 147 11.47 -2.30 -9.97
C ILE A 147 10.05 -2.79 -9.70
N GLU A 148 9.29 -2.94 -10.77
CA GLU A 148 8.00 -3.62 -10.76
C GLU A 148 8.20 -5.04 -11.27
N GLU A 149 7.86 -6.01 -10.43
CA GLU A 149 7.92 -7.41 -10.82
C GLU A 149 6.66 -7.78 -11.63
N PRO A 150 6.71 -8.84 -12.45
CA PRO A 150 5.51 -9.32 -13.12
C PRO A 150 4.37 -9.53 -12.12
N PRO A 151 3.15 -9.07 -12.43
CA PRO A 151 2.04 -9.24 -11.51
C PRO A 151 1.71 -10.73 -11.32
N SER A 152 1.07 -11.05 -10.21
CA SER A 152 0.53 -12.38 -9.97
C SER A 152 -0.51 -12.75 -11.04
N GLU A 153 -0.78 -14.04 -11.16
CA GLU A 153 -1.93 -14.52 -11.91
C GLU A 153 -3.25 -13.98 -11.35
N TRP A 154 -4.25 -13.89 -12.22
CA TRP A 154 -5.60 -13.52 -11.81
C TRP A 154 -6.25 -14.66 -11.02
N ARG A 155 -6.59 -14.39 -9.76
CA ARG A 155 -7.35 -15.30 -8.91
C ARG A 155 -8.80 -14.84 -8.77
N ASN A 156 -9.75 -15.76 -8.80
CA ASN A 156 -11.14 -15.41 -8.48
C ASN A 156 -11.23 -15.04 -7.00
N GLN A 157 -11.85 -13.91 -6.69
CA GLN A 157 -12.18 -13.57 -5.32
C GLN A 157 -13.39 -14.41 -4.91
N LEU A 158 -13.21 -15.28 -3.92
CA LEU A 158 -14.34 -15.91 -3.25
C LEU A 158 -15.11 -14.77 -2.58
N LEU A 159 -16.37 -14.56 -2.96
CA LEU A 159 -17.24 -13.67 -2.20
C LEU A 159 -17.38 -14.27 -0.79
N PRO A 160 -17.32 -13.47 0.28
CA PRO A 160 -17.83 -13.95 1.55
C PRO A 160 -19.32 -14.25 1.37
N ASP A 161 -19.74 -15.45 1.77
CA ASP A 161 -21.15 -15.85 1.85
C ASP A 161 -21.93 -14.95 2.83
#